data_AF-A0A6C0KQS9-F1
#
_entry.id   AF-A0A6C0KQS9-F1
#
_cell.length_a   1.000
_cell.length_b   1.000
_cell.length_c   1.000
_cell.angle_alpha   90.00
_cell.angle_beta   90.00
_cell.angle_gamma   90.00
#
_symmetry.space_group_name_H-M   'P 1'
#
loop_
_entity.id
_entity.type
_entity.pdbx_description
1 polymer ?
#
loop_
_entity_poly.entity_id
_entity_poly.type
_entity_poly.pdbx_seq_one_letter_code
_entity_poly.pdbx_strand_id
1 'polypeptide(L)'
;MVHIVDILSSPKVVLILFIFFVVGYIMFIGFEGGFTKQFLHFGPGTTPEDTTKFMGITLDSWTKVGLLYVTGFFTALMTTYYNTVMQDNIHGYLWNRAIKTVPFSKFWTYFAVMLEPFLFEILQVIQFFTNLTLQLQFIIPQFIGSLCASLPFTLRMLGTKDFLED
;
A
#
# COMPACT_ATOMS: atom_id res chain seq x y z
N MET A 1 1.21 36.72 -1.55
CA MET A 1 1.10 35.43 -2.25
C MET A 1 2.27 34.50 -1.89
N VAL A 2 3.52 34.99 -1.91
CA VAL A 2 4.73 34.23 -1.49
C VAL A 2 4.60 33.60 -0.08
N HIS A 3 4.23 34.39 0.94
CA HIS A 3 4.11 33.88 2.32
C HIS A 3 3.05 32.78 2.56
N ILE A 4 1.99 32.72 1.74
CA ILE A 4 0.97 31.67 1.89
C ILE A 4 1.49 30.34 1.31
N VAL A 5 2.20 30.41 0.18
CA VAL A 5 2.82 29.24 -0.44
C VAL A 5 3.88 28.64 0.48
N ASP A 6 4.66 29.47 1.17
CA ASP A 6 5.68 29.00 2.12
C ASP A 6 5.07 28.26 3.31
N ILE A 7 3.96 28.77 3.87
CA ILE A 7 3.24 28.12 4.98
C ILE A 7 2.61 26.81 4.53
N LEU A 8 1.95 26.79 3.36
CA LEU A 8 1.30 25.60 2.81
C LEU A 8 2.30 24.52 2.35
N SER A 9 3.56 24.91 2.11
CA SER A 9 4.62 23.97 1.75
C SER A 9 5.35 23.38 2.97
N SER A 10 5.02 23.83 4.20
CA SER A 10 5.57 23.27 5.42
C SER A 10 5.10 21.83 5.64
N PRO A 11 6.01 20.84 5.83
CA PRO A 11 5.63 19.45 6.04
C PRO A 11 4.65 19.24 7.20
N LYS A 12 4.79 20.01 8.29
CA LYS A 12 3.89 19.96 9.46
C LYS A 12 2.46 20.41 9.07
N VAL A 13 2.34 21.49 8.29
CA VAL A 13 1.05 22.01 7.81
C VAL A 13 0.39 21.05 6.82
N VAL A 14 1.18 20.52 5.86
CA VAL A 14 0.69 19.54 4.89
C VAL A 14 0.13 18.29 5.59
N LEU A 15 0.84 17.77 6.60
CA LEU A 15 0.38 16.61 7.37
C LEU A 15 -0.94 16.88 8.07
N ILE A 16 -1.07 18.04 8.74
CA ILE A 16 -2.30 18.43 9.44
C ILE A 16 -3.47 18.54 8.46
N LEU A 17 -3.29 19.25 7.34
CA LEU A 17 -4.30 19.38 6.30
C LEU A 17 -4.73 18.03 5.73
N PHE A 18 -3.77 17.14 5.49
CA PHE A 18 -4.03 15.79 5.01
C PHE A 18 -4.85 14.97 6.00
N ILE A 19 -4.53 15.03 7.29
CA ILE A 19 -5.32 14.36 8.35
C ILE A 19 -6.75 14.89 8.37
N PHE A 20 -6.94 16.21 8.36
CA PHE A 20 -8.29 16.79 8.33
C PHE A 20 -9.06 16.38 7.08
N PHE A 21 -8.40 16.34 5.93
CA PHE A 21 -9.01 15.87 4.68
C PHE A 21 -9.46 14.40 4.79
N VAL A 22 -8.59 13.50 5.27
CA VAL A 22 -8.92 12.08 5.44
C VAL A 22 -10.08 11.89 6.41
N VAL A 23 -10.05 12.55 7.57
CA VAL A 23 -11.13 12.49 8.56
C VAL A 23 -12.44 13.03 7.98
N GLY A 24 -12.39 14.18 7.30
CA GLY A 24 -13.55 14.76 6.60
C GLY A 24 -14.14 13.82 5.56
N TYR A 25 -13.28 13.18 4.76
CA TYR A 25 -13.68 12.25 3.71
C TYR A 25 -14.34 10.98 4.29
N ILE A 26 -13.78 10.42 5.37
CA ILE A 26 -14.37 9.27 6.08
C ILE A 26 -15.74 9.64 6.67
N MET A 27 -15.87 10.83 7.27
CA MET A 27 -17.17 11.30 7.78
C MET A 27 -18.21 11.47 6.67
N PHE A 28 -17.82 12.06 5.54
CA PHE A 28 -18.69 12.21 4.37
C PHE A 28 -19.22 10.85 3.89
N ILE A 29 -18.34 9.86 3.69
CA ILE A 29 -18.75 8.49 3.32
C ILE A 29 -19.68 7.89 4.38
N GLY A 30 -19.38 8.10 5.66
CA GLY A 30 -20.24 7.64 6.75
C GLY A 30 -21.65 8.22 6.71
N PHE A 31 -21.78 9.52 6.43
CA PHE A 31 -23.09 10.19 6.29
C PHE A 31 -23.86 9.74 5.06
N GLU A 32 -23.19 9.46 3.95
CA GLU A 32 -23.79 8.89 2.73
C GLU A 32 -24.08 7.38 2.85
N GLY A 33 -23.85 6.77 4.02
CA GLY A 33 -24.13 5.36 4.27
C GLY A 33 -23.15 4.39 3.59
N GLY A 34 -21.96 4.85 3.20
CA GLY A 34 -20.95 4.04 2.51
C GLY A 34 -20.38 2.89 3.35
N PHE A 35 -20.53 2.92 4.67
CA PHE A 35 -20.25 1.80 5.57
C PHE A 35 -21.43 0.82 5.61
N THR A 36 -21.67 0.18 4.47
CA THR A 36 -22.75 -0.81 4.32
C THR A 36 -22.50 -2.05 5.19
N LYS A 37 -23.56 -2.86 5.40
CA LYS A 37 -23.43 -4.17 6.06
C LYS A 37 -22.38 -5.06 5.37
N GLN A 38 -22.30 -4.99 4.04
CA GLN A 38 -21.30 -5.70 3.26
C GLN A 38 -19.89 -5.23 3.61
N PHE A 39 -19.66 -3.90 3.68
CA PHE A 39 -18.34 -3.35 3.97
C PHE A 39 -17.85 -3.70 5.37
N LEU A 40 -18.74 -3.65 6.36
CA LEU A 40 -18.42 -3.97 7.76
C LEU A 40 -18.55 -5.46 8.10
N HIS A 41 -18.78 -6.33 7.10
CA HIS A 41 -18.89 -7.76 7.33
C HIS A 41 -17.53 -8.38 7.67
N PHE A 42 -17.54 -9.27 8.68
CA PHE A 42 -16.38 -10.07 9.06
C PHE A 42 -16.77 -11.55 9.08
N GLY A 43 -15.92 -12.36 8.45
CA GLY A 43 -16.12 -13.78 8.28
C GLY A 43 -16.74 -14.16 6.93
N PRO A 44 -17.15 -15.43 6.80
CA PRO A 44 -17.69 -15.97 5.57
C PRO A 44 -19.02 -15.33 5.18
N GLY A 45 -19.26 -15.20 3.89
CA GLY A 45 -20.58 -14.81 3.38
C GLY A 45 -21.56 -15.98 3.51
N THR A 46 -22.67 -15.76 4.21
CA THR A 46 -23.73 -16.76 4.43
C THR A 46 -25.10 -16.28 3.96
N THR A 47 -25.22 -14.99 3.63
CA THR A 47 -26.42 -14.35 3.12
C THR A 47 -26.13 -13.65 1.79
N PRO A 48 -27.15 -13.36 0.96
CA PRO A 48 -26.93 -12.60 -0.28
C PRO A 48 -26.33 -11.21 -0.06
N GLU A 49 -26.52 -10.61 1.12
CA GLU A 49 -26.07 -9.26 1.47
C GLU A 49 -24.59 -9.21 1.88
N ASP A 50 -24.04 -10.31 2.39
CA ASP A 50 -22.66 -10.41 2.88
C ASP A 50 -21.74 -11.29 2.01
N THR A 51 -22.32 -11.98 1.03
CA THR A 51 -21.59 -12.86 0.11
C THR A 51 -20.76 -12.03 -0.87
N THR A 52 -19.46 -12.34 -0.93
CA THR A 52 -18.54 -11.72 -1.87
C THR A 52 -17.73 -12.77 -2.63
N LYS A 53 -17.10 -12.34 -3.73
CA LYS A 53 -16.31 -13.19 -4.60
C LYS A 53 -14.91 -12.62 -4.78
N PHE A 54 -13.93 -13.51 -4.80
CA PHE A 54 -12.56 -13.21 -5.18
C PHE A 54 -12.21 -14.02 -6.43
N MET A 55 -11.95 -13.34 -7.55
CA MET A 55 -11.67 -13.99 -8.85
C MET A 55 -12.68 -15.09 -9.22
N GLY A 56 -13.98 -14.86 -8.93
CA GLY A 56 -15.05 -15.82 -9.17
C GLY A 56 -15.27 -16.86 -8.07
N ILE A 57 -14.38 -16.95 -7.08
CA ILE A 57 -14.50 -17.86 -5.93
C ILE A 57 -15.38 -17.21 -4.85
N THR A 58 -16.49 -17.85 -4.50
CA THR A 58 -17.35 -17.43 -3.39
C THR A 58 -16.66 -17.68 -2.05
N LEU A 59 -16.59 -16.65 -1.19
CA LEU A 59 -15.96 -16.70 0.13
C LEU A 59 -16.96 -17.13 1.22
N ASP A 60 -17.40 -18.38 1.14
CA ASP A 60 -18.44 -19.01 1.98
C ASP A 60 -17.91 -19.79 3.19
N SER A 61 -16.60 -19.81 3.42
CA SER A 61 -15.97 -20.56 4.50
C SER A 61 -14.75 -19.86 5.08
N TRP A 62 -14.46 -20.10 6.36
CA TRP A 62 -13.30 -19.52 7.06
C TRP A 62 -11.98 -19.90 6.41
N THR A 63 -11.89 -21.09 5.81
CA THR A 63 -10.71 -21.51 5.06
C THR A 63 -10.46 -20.58 3.87
N LYS A 64 -11.50 -20.24 3.09
CA LYS A 64 -11.36 -19.33 1.94
C LYS A 64 -11.08 -17.89 2.38
N VAL A 65 -11.75 -17.43 3.43
CA VAL A 65 -11.50 -16.11 4.05
C VAL A 65 -10.05 -16.01 4.54
N GLY A 66 -9.57 -17.02 5.27
CA GLY A 66 -8.21 -17.08 5.79
C GLY A 66 -7.16 -17.12 4.69
N LEU A 67 -7.40 -17.87 3.60
CA LEU A 67 -6.55 -17.85 2.42
C LEU A 67 -6.45 -16.44 1.84
N LEU A 68 -7.57 -15.73 1.70
CA LEU A 68 -7.56 -14.37 1.17
C LEU A 68 -6.85 -13.38 2.13
N TYR A 69 -6.95 -13.55 3.44
CA TYR A 69 -6.16 -12.76 4.40
C TYR A 69 -4.67 -12.95 4.18
N VAL A 70 -4.22 -14.21 4.08
CA VAL A 70 -2.81 -14.54 3.85
C VAL A 70 -2.35 -14.00 2.51
N THR A 71 -3.11 -14.21 1.44
CA THR A 71 -2.80 -13.71 0.11
C THR A 71 -2.74 -12.19 0.08
N GLY A 72 -3.72 -11.49 0.65
CA GLY A 72 -3.74 -10.03 0.72
C GLY A 72 -2.57 -9.46 1.52
N PHE A 73 -2.28 -10.05 2.68
CA PHE A 73 -1.13 -9.69 3.51
C PHE A 73 0.19 -9.82 2.76
N PHE A 74 0.48 -11.00 2.20
CA PHE A 74 1.74 -11.24 1.51
C PHE A 74 1.86 -10.45 0.20
N THR A 75 0.75 -10.25 -0.52
CA THR A 75 0.74 -9.42 -1.73
C THR A 75 1.16 -7.99 -1.40
N ALA A 76 0.54 -7.38 -0.38
CA ALA A 76 0.89 -6.02 0.03
C ALA A 76 2.31 -5.94 0.62
N LEU A 77 2.69 -6.90 1.46
CA LEU A 77 4.02 -6.96 2.05
C LEU A 77 5.11 -7.06 0.98
N MET A 78 4.94 -7.92 -0.03
CA MET A 78 5.93 -8.10 -1.08
C MET A 78 5.95 -6.95 -2.07
N THR A 79 4.79 -6.39 -2.41
CA THR A 79 4.71 -5.19 -3.25
C THR A 79 5.45 -4.04 -2.60
N THR A 80 5.21 -3.77 -1.32
CA THR A 80 5.84 -2.67 -0.59
C THR A 80 7.33 -2.93 -0.39
N TYR A 81 7.72 -4.14 0.05
CA TYR A 81 9.13 -4.51 0.24
C TYR A 81 9.92 -4.37 -1.05
N TYR A 82 9.43 -4.94 -2.15
CA TYR A 82 10.11 -4.90 -3.43
C TYR A 82 10.26 -3.47 -3.94
N ASN A 83 9.18 -2.66 -3.89
CA ASN A 83 9.25 -1.24 -4.25
C ASN A 83 10.30 -0.49 -3.44
N THR A 84 10.31 -0.63 -2.11
CA THR A 84 11.30 0.05 -1.26
C THR A 84 12.72 -0.35 -1.61
N VAL A 85 13.01 -1.65 -1.70
CA VAL A 85 14.37 -2.14 -1.99
C VAL A 85 14.83 -1.73 -3.38
N MET A 86 13.99 -1.88 -4.40
CA MET A 86 14.33 -1.51 -5.77
C MET A 86 14.48 0.00 -5.93
N GLN A 87 13.65 0.79 -5.25
CA GLN A 87 13.74 2.24 -5.28
C GLN A 87 15.09 2.73 -4.76
N ASP A 88 15.56 2.19 -3.64
CA ASP A 88 16.79 2.66 -3.02
C ASP A 88 18.07 2.06 -3.63
N ASN A 89 17.98 0.89 -4.28
CA ASN A 89 19.16 0.18 -4.78
C ASN A 89 19.31 0.23 -6.31
N ILE A 90 18.25 0.14 -7.10
CA ILE A 90 18.38 0.12 -8.57
C ILE A 90 17.91 1.45 -9.14
N HIS A 91 16.66 1.82 -8.89
CA HIS A 91 16.07 3.04 -9.44
C HIS A 91 16.79 4.30 -8.93
N GLY A 92 17.22 4.33 -7.67
CA GLY A 92 18.01 5.43 -7.11
C GLY A 92 19.32 5.70 -7.85
N TYR A 93 19.95 4.66 -8.41
CA TYR A 93 21.15 4.81 -9.24
C TYR A 93 20.81 5.13 -10.70
N LEU A 94 19.78 4.48 -11.26
CA LEU A 94 19.40 4.65 -12.66
C LEU A 94 18.86 6.06 -12.97
N TRP A 95 18.03 6.60 -12.08
CA TRP A 95 17.37 7.89 -12.28
C TRP A 95 18.21 9.07 -11.80
N ASN A 96 19.25 8.83 -11.01
CA ASN A 96 20.20 9.86 -10.61
C ASN A 96 21.24 10.11 -11.70
N ARG A 97 21.01 11.15 -12.52
CA ARG A 97 21.88 11.53 -13.65
C ARG A 97 23.33 11.85 -13.26
N ALA A 98 23.59 12.18 -12.00
CA ALA A 98 24.93 12.45 -11.50
C ALA A 98 25.76 11.17 -11.34
N ILE A 99 25.12 10.02 -11.12
CA ILE A 99 25.78 8.74 -11.00
C ILE A 99 25.99 8.14 -12.39
N LYS A 100 27.25 7.80 -12.73
CA LYS A 100 27.62 7.25 -14.04
C LYS A 100 27.84 5.73 -14.03
N THR A 101 27.93 5.14 -12.84
CA THR A 101 28.24 3.73 -12.64
C THR A 101 27.25 3.12 -11.66
N VAL A 102 26.57 2.07 -12.08
CA VAL A 102 25.67 1.28 -11.24
C VAL A 102 26.48 0.15 -10.60
N PRO A 103 26.46 -0.04 -9.27
CA PRO A 103 27.31 -1.00 -8.56
C PRO A 103 26.81 -2.46 -8.65
N PHE A 104 26.08 -2.80 -9.72
CA PHE A 104 25.49 -4.12 -9.95
C PHE A 104 25.88 -4.64 -11.34
N SER A 105 25.77 -5.96 -11.53
CA SER A 105 26.08 -6.54 -12.83
C SER A 105 25.08 -6.07 -13.89
N LYS A 106 25.58 -5.73 -15.09
CA LYS A 106 24.75 -5.30 -16.22
C LYS A 106 23.59 -6.28 -16.49
N PHE A 107 23.89 -7.58 -16.60
CA PHE A 107 22.87 -8.59 -16.90
C PHE A 107 21.74 -8.59 -15.87
N TRP A 108 22.05 -8.69 -14.57
CA TRP A 108 21.04 -8.72 -13.52
C TRP A 108 20.23 -7.43 -13.43
N THR A 109 20.85 -6.27 -13.62
CA THR A 109 20.11 -4.99 -13.61
C THR A 109 19.11 -4.90 -14.75
N TYR A 110 19.52 -5.23 -15.99
CA TYR A 110 18.58 -5.24 -17.12
C TYR A 110 17.48 -6.28 -16.94
N PHE A 111 17.83 -7.50 -16.50
CA PHE A 111 16.86 -8.55 -16.26
C PHE A 111 15.82 -8.14 -15.21
N ALA A 112 16.26 -7.61 -14.06
CA ALA A 112 15.35 -7.18 -13.00
C ALA A 112 14.40 -6.07 -13.46
N VAL A 113 14.93 -5.03 -14.12
CA VAL A 113 14.12 -3.89 -14.59
C VAL A 113 13.12 -4.30 -15.68
N MET A 114 13.47 -5.25 -16.55
CA MET A 114 12.54 -5.73 -17.58
C MET A 114 11.47 -6.68 -17.02
N LEU A 115 11.80 -7.46 -15.99
CA LEU A 115 10.86 -8.38 -15.35
C LEU A 115 9.90 -7.66 -14.39
N GLU A 116 10.36 -6.59 -13.77
CA GLU A 116 9.65 -5.84 -12.72
C GLU A 116 8.20 -5.47 -13.09
N PRO A 117 7.90 -4.86 -14.27
CA PRO A 117 6.52 -4.54 -14.63
C PRO A 117 5.60 -5.76 -14.62
N PHE A 118 6.06 -6.91 -15.12
CA PHE A 118 5.24 -8.13 -15.14
C PHE A 118 4.90 -8.63 -13.75
N LEU A 119 5.86 -8.58 -12.82
CA LEU A 119 5.64 -8.97 -11.43
C LEU A 119 4.61 -8.04 -10.76
N PHE A 120 4.73 -6.73 -11.01
CA PHE A 120 3.79 -5.76 -10.45
C PHE A 120 2.38 -5.90 -10.98
N GLU A 121 2.20 -6.14 -12.28
CA GLU A 121 0.86 -6.36 -12.84
C GLU A 121 0.16 -7.55 -12.17
N ILE A 122 0.88 -8.65 -11.93
CA ILE A 122 0.31 -9.82 -11.23
C ILE A 122 -0.15 -9.45 -9.82
N LEU A 123 0.68 -8.74 -9.05
CA LEU A 123 0.36 -8.32 -7.68
C LEU A 123 -0.80 -7.31 -7.65
N GLN A 124 -0.82 -6.36 -8.61
CA GLN A 124 -1.89 -5.38 -8.75
C GLN A 124 -3.23 -6.04 -9.10
N VAL A 125 -3.24 -7.07 -9.94
CA VAL A 125 -4.47 -7.82 -10.24
C VAL A 125 -5.01 -8.49 -8.98
N ILE A 126 -4.15 -9.14 -8.18
CA ILE A 126 -4.57 -9.76 -6.91
C ILE A 126 -5.14 -8.69 -5.95
N GLN A 127 -4.46 -7.56 -5.81
CA GLN A 127 -4.89 -6.46 -4.97
C GLN A 127 -6.21 -5.85 -5.44
N PHE A 128 -6.36 -5.66 -6.75
CA PHE A 128 -7.59 -5.18 -7.37
C PHE A 128 -8.78 -6.09 -7.05
N PHE A 129 -8.65 -7.40 -7.27
CA PHE A 129 -9.72 -8.35 -6.93
C PHE A 129 -9.99 -8.43 -5.42
N THR A 130 -8.98 -8.23 -4.58
CA THR A 130 -9.17 -8.16 -3.12
C THR A 130 -9.98 -6.92 -2.75
N ASN A 131 -9.72 -5.77 -3.38
CA ASN A 131 -10.46 -4.53 -3.12
C ASN A 131 -11.89 -4.60 -3.68
N LEU A 132 -12.11 -5.30 -4.79
CA LEU A 132 -13.44 -5.58 -5.34
C LEU A 132 -14.32 -6.45 -4.42
N THR A 133 -13.76 -7.07 -3.39
CA THR A 133 -14.60 -7.73 -2.39
C THR A 133 -15.47 -6.73 -1.64
N LEU A 134 -15.02 -5.46 -1.58
CA LEU A 134 -15.65 -4.34 -0.89
C LEU A 134 -15.87 -4.60 0.61
N GLN A 135 -15.07 -5.46 1.24
CA GLN A 135 -15.18 -5.73 2.68
C GLN A 135 -13.90 -5.29 3.40
N LEU A 136 -14.08 -4.56 4.49
CA LEU A 136 -12.99 -4.04 5.33
C LEU A 136 -12.06 -5.16 5.81
N GLN A 137 -12.62 -6.34 6.12
CA GLN A 137 -11.87 -7.50 6.58
C GLN A 137 -10.73 -7.93 5.63
N PHE A 138 -10.85 -7.68 4.33
CA PHE A 138 -9.82 -8.02 3.33
C PHE A 138 -8.85 -6.86 3.02
N ILE A 139 -9.19 -5.64 3.46
CA ILE A 139 -8.32 -4.47 3.36
C ILE A 139 -7.32 -4.46 4.52
N ILE A 140 -7.76 -4.83 5.73
CA ILE A 140 -6.93 -4.81 6.94
C ILE A 140 -5.62 -5.61 6.77
N PRO A 141 -5.61 -6.88 6.31
CA PRO A 141 -4.39 -7.64 6.12
C PRO A 141 -3.41 -6.98 5.15
N GLN A 142 -3.91 -6.35 4.07
CA GLN A 142 -3.07 -5.62 3.11
C GLN A 142 -2.40 -4.42 3.77
N PHE A 143 -3.16 -3.63 4.54
CA PHE A 143 -2.63 -2.49 5.28
C PHE A 143 -1.52 -2.91 6.25
N ILE A 144 -1.75 -3.97 7.04
CA ILE A 144 -0.75 -4.51 7.97
C ILE A 144 0.49 -4.99 7.20
N GLY A 145 0.31 -5.75 6.12
CA GLY A 145 1.42 -6.24 5.30
C GLY A 145 2.31 -5.12 4.77
N SER A 146 1.70 -4.05 4.25
CA SER A 146 2.44 -2.87 3.79
C SER A 146 3.19 -2.16 4.92
N LEU A 147 2.57 -2.00 6.10
CA LEU A 147 3.24 -1.41 7.26
C LEU A 147 4.44 -2.24 7.72
N CYS A 148 4.30 -3.58 7.77
CA CYS A 148 5.39 -4.47 8.14
C CYS A 148 6.59 -4.34 7.21
N ALA A 149 6.38 -4.03 5.93
CA ALA A 149 7.46 -3.84 4.96
C ALA A 149 8.09 -2.44 5.04
N SER A 150 7.27 -1.37 5.09
CA SER A 150 7.77 0.00 4.97
C SER A 150 8.32 0.57 6.28
N LEU A 151 7.66 0.29 7.40
CA LEU A 151 7.94 0.95 8.68
C LEU A 151 9.35 0.64 9.21
N PRO A 152 9.84 -0.62 9.20
CA PRO A 152 11.20 -0.90 9.63
C PRO A 152 12.26 -0.16 8.80
N PHE A 153 12.03 -0.03 7.49
CA PHE A 153 12.95 0.64 6.59
C PHE A 153 13.00 2.15 6.85
N THR A 154 11.83 2.78 6.96
CA THR A 154 11.71 4.21 7.29
C THR A 154 12.34 4.52 8.64
N LEU A 155 12.06 3.72 9.68
CA LEU A 155 12.65 3.90 11.01
C LEU A 155 14.16 3.74 11.00
N ARG A 156 14.68 2.74 10.27
CA ARG A 156 16.13 2.57 10.10
C ARG A 156 16.76 3.80 9.44
N MET A 157 16.15 4.33 8.39
CA MET A 157 16.66 5.53 7.71
C MET A 157 16.61 6.76 8.60
N LEU A 158 15.54 6.96 9.37
CA LEU A 158 15.44 8.04 10.36
C LEU A 158 16.53 7.93 11.42
N GLY A 159 16.84 6.71 11.89
CA GLY A 159 17.92 6.47 12.86
C GLY A 159 19.33 6.76 12.33
N THR A 160 19.51 7.01 11.03
CA THR A 160 20.79 7.46 10.44
C THR A 160 20.91 8.98 10.31
N LYS A 161 19.90 9.73 10.77
CA LYS A 161 19.85 11.19 10.64
C LYS A 161 20.06 11.85 11.99
N ASP A 162 20.79 12.96 11.96
CA ASP A 162 20.86 13.88 13.09
C ASP A 162 19.65 14.82 13.03
N PHE A 163 19.01 15.03 14.17
CA PHE A 163 17.86 15.92 14.30
C PHE A 163 18.29 17.20 15.01
N LEU A 164 17.77 18.33 14.56
CA LEU A 164 17.81 19.55 15.37
C LEU A 164 16.84 19.32 16.53
N GLU A 165 17.32 19.48 17.77
CA GLU A 165 16.44 19.46 18.94
C GLU A 165 15.44 20.62 18.80
N ASP A 166 14.14 20.31 18.92
CA ASP A 166 13.04 21.29 18.91
C ASP A 166 13.01 22.09 20.23
#